data_AF-A0A3D2S8H0-F1
#
_entry.id   AF-A0A3D2S8H0-F1
#
_cell.length_a   1.000
_cell.length_b   1.000
_cell.length_c   1.000
_cell.angle_alpha   90.00
_cell.angle_beta   90.00
_cell.angle_gamma   90.00
#
_symmetry.space_group_name_H-M   'P 1'
#
loop_
_entity.id
_entity.type
_entity.pdbx_description
1 polymer ?
#
loop_
_entity_poly.entity_id
_entity_poly.type
_entity_poly.pdbx_seq_one_letter_code
_entity_poly.pdbx_strand_id
1 'polypeptide(L)'
;MSSQLHTFLAKSEAKAFDKEHKRKLLFNIGKYDATVVKGKQQYADLEYVKKRAKNIKWKAIENLDRYLVEFEQNFTANGGKVIWANDENEAQQEILKIVKAKKARKAVKAKSMATEEIHLNEFLAQHGVESVETDLGEYIQQLDGEAPYHIVTPAMHKSKEDVARLFSEKLGTDINLTAEELTLVAREKLRHQYTQADIGFSGANFILPDVGGIAITENEGNGRLSTSF
;
A
#
# COMPACT_ATOMS: atom_id res chain seq x y z
N MET A 1 -8.70 -24.96 -23.48
CA MET A 1 -8.77 -23.77 -22.59
C MET A 1 -7.68 -23.89 -21.55
N SER A 2 -6.94 -22.83 -21.22
CA SER A 2 -5.87 -22.91 -20.21
C SER A 2 -6.46 -23.22 -18.83
N SER A 3 -5.69 -23.91 -17.98
CA SER A 3 -6.07 -24.19 -16.58
C SER A 3 -6.48 -22.91 -15.84
N GLN A 4 -5.76 -21.81 -16.07
CA GLN A 4 -6.07 -20.49 -15.51
C GLN A 4 -7.45 -19.96 -15.93
N LEU A 5 -7.84 -20.11 -17.20
CA LEU A 5 -9.17 -19.67 -17.66
C LEU A 5 -10.28 -20.45 -16.95
N HIS A 6 -10.11 -21.77 -16.80
CA HIS A 6 -11.10 -22.58 -16.09
C HIS A 6 -11.21 -22.18 -14.61
N THR A 7 -10.08 -21.99 -13.92
CA THR A 7 -10.06 -21.49 -12.53
C THR A 7 -10.71 -20.11 -12.42
N PHE A 8 -10.40 -19.20 -13.34
CA PHE A 8 -10.98 -17.86 -13.36
C PHE A 8 -12.50 -17.91 -13.53
N LEU A 9 -13.01 -18.67 -14.51
CA LEU A 9 -14.46 -18.78 -14.75
C LEU A 9 -15.18 -19.39 -13.55
N ALA A 10 -14.66 -20.48 -12.98
CA ALA A 10 -15.25 -21.12 -11.81
C ALA A 10 -15.29 -20.19 -10.58
N LYS A 11 -14.17 -19.49 -10.30
CA LYS A 11 -14.12 -18.50 -9.20
C LYS A 11 -15.06 -17.32 -9.46
N SER A 12 -15.12 -16.84 -10.70
CA SER A 12 -15.96 -15.71 -11.09
C SER A 12 -17.44 -16.03 -10.95
N GLU A 13 -17.87 -17.22 -11.39
CA GLU A 13 -19.25 -17.68 -11.25
C GLU A 13 -19.66 -17.74 -9.77
N ALA A 14 -18.86 -18.40 -8.94
CA ALA A 14 -19.13 -18.46 -7.50
C ALA A 14 -19.21 -17.05 -6.87
N LYS A 15 -18.29 -16.15 -7.22
CA LYS A 15 -18.22 -14.81 -6.63
C LYS A 15 -19.31 -13.87 -7.12
N ALA A 16 -19.73 -13.99 -8.38
CA ALA A 16 -20.76 -13.15 -8.98
C ALA A 16 -22.14 -13.36 -8.35
N PHE A 17 -22.42 -14.59 -7.90
CA PHE A 17 -23.69 -14.96 -7.26
C PHE A 17 -23.65 -14.96 -5.73
N ASP A 18 -22.51 -14.63 -5.12
CA ASP A 18 -22.37 -14.48 -3.68
C ASP A 18 -23.09 -13.21 -3.18
N LYS A 19 -24.29 -13.41 -2.64
CA LYS A 19 -25.16 -12.33 -2.14
C LYS A 19 -24.54 -11.59 -0.95
N GLU A 20 -23.84 -12.31 -0.07
CA GLU A 20 -23.26 -11.71 1.13
C GLU A 20 -22.05 -10.85 0.78
N HIS A 21 -21.21 -11.35 -0.12
CA HIS A 21 -20.13 -10.56 -0.71
C HIS A 21 -20.65 -9.30 -1.40
N LYS A 22 -21.69 -9.42 -2.25
CA LYS A 22 -22.30 -8.26 -2.91
C LYS A 22 -22.85 -7.24 -1.90
N ARG A 23 -23.49 -7.71 -0.82
CA ARG A 23 -24.00 -6.86 0.26
C ARG A 23 -22.88 -6.05 0.92
N LYS A 24 -21.75 -6.71 1.27
CA LYS A 24 -20.57 -6.05 1.86
C LYS A 24 -20.00 -4.99 0.93
N LEU A 25 -19.81 -5.32 -0.35
CA LEU A 25 -19.30 -4.36 -1.34
C LEU A 25 -20.20 -3.15 -1.50
N LEU A 26 -21.51 -3.35 -1.71
CA LEU A 26 -22.45 -2.24 -1.87
C LEU A 26 -22.48 -1.31 -0.65
N PHE A 27 -22.39 -1.88 0.55
CA PHE A 27 -22.31 -1.10 1.78
C PHE A 27 -21.02 -0.27 1.85
N ASN A 28 -19.85 -0.91 1.63
CA ASN A 28 -18.55 -0.25 1.74
C ASN A 28 -18.33 0.79 0.63
N ILE A 29 -18.76 0.52 -0.61
CA ILE A 29 -18.75 1.49 -1.71
C ILE A 29 -19.68 2.67 -1.39
N GLY A 30 -20.87 2.43 -0.85
CA GLY A 30 -21.78 3.50 -0.47
C GLY A 30 -21.20 4.47 0.58
N LYS A 31 -20.35 3.99 1.49
CA LYS A 31 -19.60 4.85 2.43
C LYS A 31 -18.57 5.71 1.70
N TYR A 32 -17.89 5.15 0.71
CA TYR A 32 -16.94 5.88 -0.13
C TYR A 32 -17.65 6.98 -0.94
N ASP A 33 -18.75 6.65 -1.61
CA ASP A 33 -19.54 7.60 -2.41
C ASP A 33 -20.01 8.81 -1.59
N ALA A 34 -20.47 8.57 -0.35
CA ALA A 34 -20.85 9.64 0.57
C ALA A 34 -19.68 10.59 0.89
N THR A 35 -18.45 10.07 0.95
CA THR A 35 -17.24 10.84 1.23
C THR A 35 -16.78 11.63 0.00
N VAL A 36 -16.91 11.05 -1.20
CA VAL A 36 -16.59 11.73 -2.47
C VAL A 36 -17.41 13.00 -2.65
N VAL A 37 -18.71 12.98 -2.32
CA VAL A 37 -19.57 14.17 -2.40
C VAL A 37 -19.03 15.30 -1.52
N LYS A 38 -18.68 15.00 -0.26
CA LYS A 38 -18.08 15.97 0.67
C LYS A 38 -16.71 16.46 0.19
N GLY A 39 -15.89 15.56 -0.34
CA GLY A 39 -14.56 15.89 -0.88
C GLY A 39 -14.63 16.88 -2.04
N LYS A 40 -15.63 16.74 -2.93
CA LYS A 40 -15.84 17.69 -4.03
C LYS A 40 -16.17 19.11 -3.55
N GLN A 41 -16.89 19.24 -2.43
CA GLN A 41 -17.27 20.53 -1.85
C GLN A 41 -16.09 21.31 -1.25
N GLN A 42 -14.94 20.67 -1.05
CA GLN A 42 -13.72 21.35 -0.59
C GLN A 42 -13.14 22.30 -1.66
N TYR A 43 -13.59 22.19 -2.91
CA TYR A 43 -13.11 22.99 -4.02
C TYR A 43 -14.17 23.99 -4.46
N ALA A 44 -13.80 25.27 -4.50
CA ALA A 44 -14.65 26.33 -5.03
C ALA A 44 -14.96 26.16 -6.52
N ASP A 45 -13.97 25.71 -7.31
CA ASP A 45 -14.13 25.36 -8.72
C ASP A 45 -13.44 24.02 -9.01
N LEU A 46 -14.22 22.94 -8.92
CA LEU A 46 -13.74 21.58 -9.13
C LEU A 46 -13.24 21.33 -10.57
N GLU A 47 -13.90 21.91 -11.57
CA GLU A 47 -13.53 21.68 -12.97
C GLU A 47 -12.22 22.37 -13.32
N TYR A 48 -11.99 23.58 -12.80
CA TYR A 48 -10.70 24.25 -12.91
C TYR A 48 -9.59 23.43 -12.26
N VAL A 49 -9.78 22.98 -11.02
CA VAL A 49 -8.76 22.19 -10.29
C VAL A 49 -8.45 20.88 -11.01
N LYS A 50 -9.47 20.17 -11.54
CA LYS A 50 -9.28 18.95 -12.35
C LYS A 50 -8.45 19.23 -13.60
N LYS A 51 -8.76 20.30 -14.34
CA LYS A 51 -8.00 20.69 -15.55
C LYS A 51 -6.56 21.05 -15.20
N ARG A 52 -6.34 21.78 -14.11
CA ARG A 52 -5.01 22.16 -13.63
C ARG A 52 -4.19 20.93 -13.23
N ALA A 53 -4.75 20.04 -12.43
CA ALA A 53 -4.08 18.79 -12.02
C ALA A 53 -3.73 17.91 -13.23
N LYS A 54 -4.66 17.77 -14.19
CA LYS A 54 -4.42 17.06 -15.45
C LYS A 54 -3.25 17.67 -16.23
N ASN A 55 -3.22 19.00 -16.40
CA ASN A 55 -2.17 19.67 -17.16
C ASN A 55 -0.79 19.56 -16.47
N ILE A 56 -0.75 19.61 -15.14
CA ILE A 56 0.50 19.41 -14.36
C ILE A 56 0.99 17.97 -14.55
N LYS A 57 0.11 16.97 -14.40
CA LYS A 57 0.46 15.57 -14.62
C LYS A 57 0.96 15.34 -16.05
N TRP A 58 0.28 15.93 -17.04
CA TRP A 58 0.68 15.85 -18.44
C TRP A 58 2.09 16.41 -18.65
N LYS A 59 2.36 17.62 -18.14
CA LYS A 59 3.69 18.23 -18.23
C LYS A 59 4.77 17.36 -17.57
N ALA A 60 4.47 16.76 -16.41
CA ALA A 60 5.40 15.87 -15.70
C ALA A 60 5.77 14.65 -16.55
N ILE A 61 4.79 14.01 -17.21
CA ILE A 61 5.01 12.84 -18.07
C ILE A 61 5.77 13.23 -19.36
N GLU A 62 5.43 14.35 -19.99
CA GLU A 62 6.10 14.81 -21.22
C GLU A 62 7.56 15.25 -21.02
N ASN A 63 7.98 15.46 -19.77
CA ASN A 63 9.35 15.87 -19.43
C ASN A 63 9.96 14.89 -18.40
N LEU A 64 9.49 13.64 -18.41
CA LEU A 64 9.81 12.65 -17.37
C LEU A 64 11.31 12.36 -17.34
N ASP A 65 11.94 12.21 -18.51
CA ASP A 65 13.38 12.02 -18.69
C ASP A 65 14.21 13.09 -17.97
N ARG A 66 13.82 14.36 -18.14
CA ARG A 66 14.48 15.48 -17.49
C ARG A 66 14.24 15.50 -15.98
N TYR A 67 12.97 15.35 -15.56
CA TYR A 67 12.59 15.45 -14.15
C TYR A 67 13.20 14.34 -13.31
N LEU A 68 13.36 13.16 -13.88
CA LEU A 68 13.99 12.02 -13.24
C LEU A 68 15.48 12.26 -12.95
N VAL A 69 16.23 12.78 -13.93
CA VAL A 69 17.65 13.11 -13.76
C VAL A 69 17.84 14.29 -12.79
N GLU A 70 16.98 15.30 -12.87
CA GLU A 70 16.97 16.44 -11.93
C GLU A 70 16.70 15.98 -10.49
N PHE A 71 15.71 15.09 -10.30
CA PHE A 71 15.45 14.48 -9.01
C PHE A 71 16.65 13.70 -8.48
N GLU A 72 17.28 12.85 -9.31
CA GLU A 72 18.44 12.08 -8.89
C GLU A 72 19.59 12.98 -8.42
N GLN A 73 19.88 14.05 -9.16
CA GLN A 73 20.92 15.01 -8.78
C GLN A 73 20.63 15.65 -7.42
N ASN A 74 19.42 16.19 -7.24
CA ASN A 74 19.06 16.92 -6.01
C ASN A 74 18.87 15.98 -4.81
N PHE A 75 18.26 14.80 -5.00
CA PHE A 75 18.09 13.79 -3.96
C PHE A 75 19.44 13.25 -3.50
N THR A 76 20.38 13.03 -4.42
CA THR A 76 21.75 12.62 -4.10
C THR A 76 22.51 13.72 -3.38
N ALA A 77 22.34 14.99 -3.77
CA ALA A 77 22.92 16.13 -3.07
C ALA A 77 22.42 16.24 -1.61
N ASN A 78 21.18 15.80 -1.33
CA ASN A 78 20.62 15.70 0.01
C ASN A 78 21.08 14.45 0.80
N GLY A 79 22.01 13.66 0.26
CA GLY A 79 22.53 12.44 0.89
C GLY A 79 21.71 11.18 0.63
N GLY A 80 20.68 11.26 -0.20
CA GLY A 80 19.96 10.11 -0.72
C GLY A 80 20.78 9.34 -1.76
N LYS A 81 20.27 8.18 -2.17
CA LYS A 81 20.83 7.42 -3.30
C LYS A 81 19.69 6.96 -4.19
N VAL A 82 19.76 7.29 -5.48
CA VAL A 82 18.86 6.74 -6.50
C VAL A 82 19.48 5.48 -7.08
N ILE A 83 18.64 4.48 -7.27
CA ILE A 83 18.99 3.23 -7.96
C ILE A 83 17.99 3.04 -9.08
N TRP A 84 18.49 2.97 -10.30
CA TRP A 84 17.71 2.71 -11.50
C TRP A 84 17.56 1.20 -11.70
N ALA A 85 16.32 0.76 -11.92
CA ALA A 85 16.00 -0.62 -12.27
C ALA A 85 15.00 -0.62 -13.43
N ASN A 86 15.25 -1.44 -14.45
CA ASN A 86 14.43 -1.51 -15.65
C ASN A 86 13.23 -2.45 -15.49
N ASP A 87 13.34 -3.44 -14.60
CA ASP A 87 12.33 -4.46 -14.37
C ASP A 87 12.28 -4.93 -12.91
N GLU A 88 11.33 -5.83 -12.64
CA GLU A 88 11.13 -6.46 -11.34
C GLU A 88 12.41 -7.14 -10.81
N ASN A 89 13.13 -7.87 -11.66
CA ASN A 89 14.30 -8.63 -11.24
C ASN A 89 15.43 -7.69 -10.80
N GLU A 90 15.72 -6.66 -11.59
CA GLU A 90 16.72 -5.66 -11.24
C GLU A 90 16.36 -4.96 -9.93
N ALA A 91 15.10 -4.54 -9.76
CA ALA A 91 14.63 -3.89 -8.53
C ALA A 91 14.79 -4.80 -7.31
N GLN A 92 14.34 -6.06 -7.41
CA GLN A 92 14.47 -7.06 -6.36
C GLN A 92 15.94 -7.33 -5.99
N GLN A 93 16.84 -7.46 -6.98
CA GLN A 93 18.26 -7.71 -6.72
C GLN A 93 18.92 -6.51 -6.02
N GLU A 94 18.61 -5.29 -6.41
CA GLU A 94 19.14 -4.09 -5.75
C GLU A 94 18.62 -3.94 -4.32
N ILE A 95 17.33 -4.22 -4.09
CA ILE A 95 16.77 -4.25 -2.74
C ILE A 95 17.48 -5.33 -1.90
N LEU A 96 17.71 -6.53 -2.44
CA LEU A 96 18.40 -7.61 -1.75
C LEU A 96 19.84 -7.23 -1.37
N LYS A 97 20.55 -6.47 -2.21
CA LYS A 97 21.89 -5.96 -1.88
C LYS A 97 21.83 -5.06 -0.65
N ILE A 98 20.85 -4.16 -0.55
CA ILE A 98 20.64 -3.29 0.60
C ILE A 98 20.34 -4.12 1.86
N VAL A 99 19.39 -5.06 1.75
CA VAL A 99 19.01 -6.01 2.81
C VAL A 99 20.24 -6.75 3.36
N LYS A 100 21.04 -7.35 2.48
CA LYS A 100 22.25 -8.09 2.87
C LYS A 100 23.31 -7.19 3.51
N ALA A 101 23.53 -6.00 2.95
CA ALA A 101 24.47 -5.03 3.50
C ALA A 101 24.09 -4.58 4.92
N LYS A 102 22.79 -4.44 5.19
CA LYS A 102 22.25 -4.10 6.52
C LYS A 102 22.11 -5.31 7.44
N LYS A 103 22.31 -6.54 6.94
CA LYS A 103 22.00 -7.80 7.64
C LYS A 103 20.57 -7.81 8.18
N ALA A 104 19.66 -7.19 7.43
CA ALA A 104 18.28 -7.02 7.83
C ALA A 104 17.58 -8.38 7.87
N ARG A 105 16.80 -8.61 8.92
CA ARG A 105 15.92 -9.77 9.08
C ARG A 105 14.45 -9.35 9.16
N LYS A 106 14.20 -8.05 9.39
CA LYS A 106 12.86 -7.53 9.54
C LYS A 106 12.68 -6.21 8.82
N ALA A 107 11.58 -6.08 8.10
CA ALA A 107 11.19 -4.88 7.39
C ALA A 107 9.74 -4.50 7.70
N VAL A 108 9.49 -3.20 7.71
CA VAL A 108 8.13 -2.64 7.74
C VAL A 108 7.84 -1.94 6.42
N LYS A 109 6.64 -2.12 5.89
CA LYS A 109 6.27 -1.59 4.58
C LYS A 109 4.99 -0.79 4.68
N ALA A 110 5.09 0.50 4.35
CA ALA A 110 3.92 1.30 4.06
C ALA A 110 3.39 0.91 2.67
N LYS A 111 2.07 0.98 2.52
CA LYS A 111 1.38 0.63 1.28
C LYS A 111 2.02 1.28 0.06
N SER A 112 2.36 0.46 -0.93
CA SER A 112 2.88 0.92 -2.22
C SER A 112 2.56 -0.06 -3.33
N MET A 113 1.83 0.40 -4.36
CA MET A 113 1.52 -0.43 -5.52
C MET A 113 2.79 -0.88 -6.26
N ALA A 114 3.82 -0.04 -6.30
CA ALA A 114 5.09 -0.41 -6.94
C ALA A 114 5.76 -1.60 -6.24
N THR A 115 5.59 -1.76 -4.93
CA THR A 115 6.12 -2.93 -4.21
C THR A 115 5.26 -4.19 -4.36
N GLU A 116 3.97 -4.03 -4.62
CA GLU A 116 3.06 -5.14 -4.97
C GLU A 116 3.35 -5.68 -6.38
N GLU A 117 3.59 -4.77 -7.34
CA GLU A 117 3.91 -5.11 -8.74
C GLU A 117 5.19 -5.93 -8.86
N ILE A 118 6.15 -5.76 -7.95
CA ILE A 118 7.41 -6.52 -7.91
C ILE A 118 7.40 -7.65 -6.87
N HIS A 119 6.24 -8.04 -6.34
CA HIS A 119 6.10 -9.15 -5.37
C HIS A 119 7.10 -9.08 -4.21
N LEU A 120 7.30 -7.88 -3.66
CA LEU A 120 8.41 -7.62 -2.74
C LEU A 120 8.31 -8.45 -1.45
N ASN A 121 7.09 -8.67 -0.94
CA ASN A 121 6.89 -9.42 0.30
C ASN A 121 7.31 -10.88 0.15
N GLU A 122 6.87 -11.55 -0.93
CA GLU A 122 7.25 -12.92 -1.23
C GLU A 122 8.76 -13.03 -1.47
N PHE A 123 9.33 -12.08 -2.21
CA PHE A 123 10.76 -12.04 -2.49
C PHE A 123 11.59 -11.90 -1.21
N LEU A 124 11.22 -10.99 -0.31
CA LEU A 124 11.89 -10.81 0.99
C LEU A 124 11.77 -12.06 1.87
N ALA A 125 10.59 -12.67 1.92
CA ALA A 125 10.37 -13.89 2.69
C ALA A 125 11.23 -15.07 2.21
N GLN A 126 11.39 -15.24 0.89
CA GLN A 126 12.29 -16.26 0.31
C GLN A 126 13.76 -16.06 0.70
N HIS A 127 14.14 -14.82 1.04
CA HIS A 127 15.48 -14.46 1.49
C HIS A 127 15.61 -14.36 3.01
N GLY A 128 14.61 -14.84 3.77
CA GLY A 128 14.64 -14.89 5.22
C GLY A 128 14.42 -13.54 5.90
N VAL A 129 13.78 -12.59 5.21
CA VAL A 129 13.38 -11.30 5.77
C VAL A 129 11.88 -11.29 5.98
N GLU A 130 11.47 -11.08 7.23
CA GLU A 130 10.07 -10.83 7.58
C GLU A 130 9.68 -9.42 7.09
N SER A 131 8.68 -9.29 6.22
CA SER A 131 8.12 -8.01 5.80
C SER A 131 6.73 -7.85 6.38
N VAL A 132 6.47 -6.76 7.11
CA VAL A 132 5.16 -6.50 7.73
C VAL A 132 4.51 -5.27 7.12
N GLU A 133 3.29 -5.42 6.61
CA GLU A 133 2.46 -4.31 6.13
C GLU A 133 2.02 -3.42 7.28
N THR A 134 2.08 -2.10 7.05
CA THR A 134 1.77 -1.10 8.09
C THR A 134 0.51 -0.30 7.82
N ASP A 135 -0.10 -0.45 6.64
CA ASP A 135 -1.47 0.01 6.34
C ASP A 135 -2.46 -1.00 6.90
N LEU A 136 -3.52 -0.53 7.58
CA LEU A 136 -4.47 -1.44 8.21
C LEU A 136 -5.14 -2.40 7.20
N GLY A 137 -5.48 -1.90 6.02
CA GLY A 137 -6.10 -2.71 4.97
C GLY A 137 -5.13 -3.78 4.45
N GLU A 138 -3.90 -3.38 4.15
CA GLU A 138 -2.86 -4.32 3.70
C GLU A 138 -2.49 -5.33 4.80
N TYR A 139 -2.42 -4.90 6.06
CA TYR A 139 -2.14 -5.78 7.20
C TYR A 139 -3.23 -6.83 7.39
N ILE A 140 -4.51 -6.46 7.23
CA ILE A 140 -5.63 -7.41 7.23
C ILE A 140 -5.47 -8.44 6.11
N GLN A 141 -5.14 -7.99 4.89
CA GLN A 141 -4.95 -8.89 3.75
C GLN A 141 -3.75 -9.82 3.97
N GLN A 142 -2.65 -9.31 4.52
CA GLN A 142 -1.47 -10.08 4.87
C GLN A 142 -1.76 -11.18 5.90
N LEU A 143 -2.51 -10.87 6.97
CA LEU A 143 -2.91 -11.85 7.97
C LEU A 143 -3.81 -12.95 7.39
N ASP A 144 -4.62 -12.60 6.41
CA ASP A 144 -5.52 -13.52 5.72
C ASP A 144 -4.83 -14.33 4.61
N GLY A 145 -3.64 -13.92 4.18
CA GLY A 145 -2.92 -14.53 3.06
C GLY A 145 -3.60 -14.27 1.71
N GLU A 146 -4.34 -13.17 1.59
CA GLU A 146 -5.02 -12.77 0.36
C GLU A 146 -4.31 -11.58 -0.29
N ALA A 147 -4.33 -11.52 -1.63
CA ALA A 147 -3.90 -10.33 -2.34
C ALA A 147 -4.86 -9.14 -2.08
N PRO A 148 -4.42 -7.89 -2.25
CA PRO A 148 -5.29 -6.72 -2.07
C PRO A 148 -6.53 -6.79 -2.97
N TYR A 149 -7.72 -6.61 -2.38
CA TYR A 149 -8.97 -6.69 -3.14
C TYR A 149 -9.17 -5.50 -4.08
N HIS A 150 -8.71 -4.32 -3.66
CA HIS A 150 -8.81 -3.08 -4.42
C HIS A 150 -7.64 -2.15 -4.11
N ILE A 151 -7.12 -1.48 -5.14
CA ILE A 151 -5.92 -0.63 -5.09
C ILE A 151 -5.99 0.44 -3.99
N VAL A 152 -7.16 1.02 -3.73
CA VAL A 152 -7.33 2.07 -2.72
C VAL A 152 -7.80 1.51 -1.37
N THR A 153 -8.50 0.38 -1.38
CA THR A 153 -9.23 -0.16 -0.22
C THR A 153 -9.04 -1.68 -0.16
N PRO A 154 -7.88 -2.15 0.34
CA PRO A 154 -7.44 -3.54 0.19
C PRO A 154 -8.39 -4.59 0.77
N ALA A 155 -9.10 -4.27 1.86
CA ALA A 155 -10.02 -5.16 2.55
C ALA A 155 -11.52 -4.83 2.29
N MET A 156 -11.86 -4.19 1.16
CA MET A 156 -13.22 -3.70 0.88
C MET A 156 -14.31 -4.80 0.86
N HIS A 157 -13.93 -6.05 0.62
CA HIS A 157 -14.84 -7.20 0.65
C HIS A 157 -15.12 -7.74 2.07
N LYS A 158 -14.45 -7.23 3.09
CA LYS A 158 -14.60 -7.67 4.49
C LYS A 158 -15.51 -6.74 5.29
N SER A 159 -16.30 -7.34 6.17
CA SER A 159 -17.05 -6.65 7.21
C SER A 159 -16.23 -6.53 8.49
N LYS A 160 -16.66 -5.68 9.42
CA LYS A 160 -16.05 -5.57 10.75
C LYS A 160 -15.99 -6.93 11.45
N GLU A 161 -17.06 -7.73 11.33
CA GLU A 161 -17.17 -9.05 11.96
C GLU A 161 -16.20 -10.06 11.33
N ASP A 162 -15.92 -9.94 10.02
CA ASP A 162 -14.88 -10.77 9.38
C ASP A 162 -13.48 -10.41 9.90
N VAL A 163 -13.20 -9.11 10.05
CA VAL A 163 -11.91 -8.65 10.59
C VAL A 163 -11.75 -9.06 12.05
N ALA A 164 -12.81 -8.98 12.87
CA ALA A 164 -12.78 -9.41 14.26
C ALA A 164 -12.49 -10.91 14.41
N ARG A 165 -13.10 -11.74 13.55
CA ARG A 165 -12.79 -13.18 13.47
C ARG A 165 -11.32 -13.42 13.10
N LEU A 166 -10.85 -12.77 12.05
CA LEU A 166 -9.46 -12.89 11.60
C LEU A 166 -8.48 -12.51 12.71
N PHE A 167 -8.72 -11.41 13.42
CA PHE A 167 -7.87 -10.96 14.53
C PHE A 167 -7.95 -11.91 15.71
N SER A 168 -9.12 -12.50 15.99
CA SER A 168 -9.26 -13.52 17.02
C SER A 168 -8.44 -14.78 16.69
N GLU A 169 -8.53 -15.26 15.45
CA GLU A 169 -7.81 -16.44 14.97
C GLU A 169 -6.29 -16.23 14.87
N LYS A 170 -5.83 -15.07 14.40
CA LYS A 170 -4.41 -14.80 14.12
C LYS A 170 -3.68 -14.11 15.27
N LEU A 171 -4.37 -13.28 16.03
CA LEU A 171 -3.78 -12.42 17.07
C LEU A 171 -4.30 -12.73 18.48
N GLY A 172 -5.30 -13.61 18.63
CA GLY A 172 -5.84 -14.03 19.92
C GLY A 172 -6.75 -13.00 20.59
N THR A 173 -7.40 -12.13 19.81
CA THR A 173 -8.29 -11.07 20.33
C THR A 173 -9.71 -11.57 20.60
N ASP A 174 -10.52 -10.78 21.32
CA ASP A 174 -11.97 -11.02 21.40
C ASP A 174 -12.62 -10.84 20.01
N ILE A 175 -13.56 -11.72 19.68
CA ILE A 175 -14.32 -11.70 18.42
C ILE A 175 -15.38 -10.59 18.41
N ASN A 176 -15.74 -10.03 19.57
CA ASN A 176 -16.80 -9.03 19.70
C ASN A 176 -16.29 -7.58 19.67
N LEU A 177 -14.99 -7.37 19.43
CA LEU A 177 -14.39 -6.03 19.42
C LEU A 177 -15.08 -5.10 18.41
N THR A 178 -15.20 -3.84 18.79
CA THR A 178 -15.63 -2.74 17.94
C THR A 178 -14.61 -2.44 16.84
N ALA A 179 -15.01 -1.72 15.79
CA ALA A 179 -14.07 -1.34 14.74
C ALA A 179 -12.92 -0.48 15.30
N GLU A 180 -13.23 0.41 16.24
CA GLU A 180 -12.24 1.24 16.92
C GLU A 180 -11.26 0.39 17.75
N GLU A 181 -11.76 -0.57 18.54
CA GLU A 181 -10.90 -1.48 19.30
C GLU A 181 -10.01 -2.34 18.39
N LEU A 182 -10.52 -2.83 17.26
CA LEU A 182 -9.72 -3.56 16.28
C LEU A 182 -8.58 -2.67 15.73
N THR A 183 -8.84 -1.40 15.43
CA THR A 183 -7.78 -0.48 14.99
C THR A 183 -6.75 -0.23 16.07
N LEU A 184 -7.15 -0.19 17.35
CA LEU A 184 -6.23 -0.04 18.48
C LEU A 184 -5.34 -1.26 18.66
N VAL A 185 -5.89 -2.47 18.51
CA VAL A 185 -5.11 -3.72 18.53
C VAL A 185 -4.07 -3.70 17.41
N ALA A 186 -4.49 -3.41 16.17
CA ALA A 186 -3.56 -3.34 15.04
C ALA A 186 -2.45 -2.31 15.30
N ARG A 187 -2.81 -1.13 15.82
CA ARG A 187 -1.86 -0.07 16.18
C ARG A 187 -0.87 -0.52 17.24
N GLU A 188 -1.31 -1.22 18.28
CA GLU A 188 -0.44 -1.76 19.33
C GLU A 188 0.56 -2.77 18.75
N LYS A 189 0.06 -3.74 17.97
CA LYS A 189 0.90 -4.77 17.34
C LYS A 189 1.92 -4.14 16.40
N LEU A 190 1.49 -3.25 15.50
CA LEU A 190 2.36 -2.58 14.53
C LEU A 190 3.38 -1.68 15.22
N ARG A 191 3.06 -1.06 16.37
CA ARG A 191 4.00 -0.22 17.12
C ARG A 191 5.31 -0.94 17.43
N HIS A 192 5.21 -2.20 17.85
CA HIS A 192 6.38 -3.03 18.14
C HIS A 192 7.16 -3.38 16.86
N GLN A 193 6.47 -3.55 15.73
CA GLN A 193 7.11 -3.86 14.45
C GLN A 193 8.02 -2.72 14.00
N TYR A 194 7.57 -1.45 14.06
CA TYR A 194 8.40 -0.31 13.68
C TYR A 194 9.69 -0.23 14.50
N THR A 195 9.61 -0.43 15.82
CA THR A 195 10.79 -0.37 16.71
C THR A 195 11.81 -1.49 16.48
N GLN A 196 11.40 -2.59 15.84
CA GLN A 196 12.22 -3.78 15.61
C GLN A 196 12.67 -3.93 14.16
N ALA A 197 12.18 -3.09 13.26
CA ALA A 197 12.50 -3.17 11.85
C ALA A 197 13.92 -2.67 11.57
N ASP A 198 14.65 -3.41 10.75
CA ASP A 198 15.97 -3.01 10.28
C ASP A 198 15.88 -2.08 9.06
N ILE A 199 14.80 -2.24 8.28
CA ILE A 199 14.52 -1.50 7.05
C ILE A 199 13.05 -1.09 7.00
N GLY A 200 12.81 0.11 6.53
CA GLY A 200 11.49 0.60 6.21
C GLY A 200 11.31 0.84 4.73
N PHE A 201 10.17 0.42 4.19
CA PHE A 201 9.78 0.64 2.80
C PHE A 201 8.58 1.58 2.76
N SER A 202 8.56 2.45 1.76
CA SER A 202 7.41 3.28 1.44
C SER A 202 7.36 3.55 -0.06
N GLY A 203 6.18 3.94 -0.54
CA GLY A 203 6.01 4.53 -1.86
C GLY A 203 6.20 6.04 -1.84
N ALA A 204 5.73 6.67 -2.90
CA ALA A 204 5.66 8.12 -3.02
C ALA A 204 4.35 8.50 -3.71
N ASN A 205 3.67 9.55 -3.23
CA ASN A 205 2.59 10.16 -4.00
C ASN A 205 3.14 11.12 -5.05
N PHE A 206 4.18 11.89 -4.67
CA PHE A 206 4.93 12.74 -5.58
C PHE A 206 6.42 12.64 -5.27
N ILE A 207 7.21 12.68 -6.34
CA ILE A 207 8.64 12.92 -6.31
C ILE A 207 8.84 14.35 -6.82
N LEU A 208 9.58 15.17 -6.07
CA LEU A 208 9.77 16.60 -6.31
C LEU A 208 11.19 16.83 -6.84
N PRO A 209 11.38 17.03 -8.16
CA PRO A 209 12.70 17.10 -8.77
C PRO A 209 13.54 18.27 -8.28
N ASP A 210 12.93 19.43 -8.15
CA ASP A 210 13.57 20.71 -7.83
C ASP A 210 14.23 20.73 -6.45
N VAL A 211 13.59 20.10 -5.45
CA VAL A 211 14.10 20.00 -4.08
C VAL A 211 14.76 18.66 -3.78
N GLY A 212 14.65 17.67 -4.68
CA GLY A 212 15.11 16.31 -4.42
C GLY A 212 14.37 15.69 -3.23
N GLY A 213 13.04 15.80 -3.21
CA GLY A 213 12.18 15.42 -2.09
C GLY A 213 11.08 14.45 -2.48
N ILE A 214 10.51 13.76 -1.49
CA ILE A 214 9.36 12.86 -1.66
C ILE A 214 8.21 13.39 -0.82
N ALA A 215 7.01 13.47 -1.41
CA ALA A 215 5.78 13.79 -0.71
C ALA A 215 4.92 12.54 -0.56
N ILE A 216 4.57 12.23 0.69
CA ILE A 216 3.73 11.11 1.08
C ILE A 216 2.51 11.69 1.79
N THR A 217 1.31 11.32 1.33
CA THR A 217 0.05 11.68 1.97
C THR A 217 -0.47 10.46 2.69
N GLU A 218 -0.68 10.59 3.99
CA GLU A 218 -1.13 9.50 4.85
C GLU A 218 -2.24 9.94 5.80
N ASN A 219 -3.01 8.97 6.27
CA ASN A 219 -4.10 9.14 7.24
C ASN A 219 -3.89 8.31 8.52
N GLU A 220 -2.89 7.43 8.56
CA GLU A 220 -2.63 6.50 9.67
C GLU A 220 -1.29 6.77 10.40
N GLY A 221 -0.42 7.63 9.85
CA GLY A 221 0.90 7.92 10.40
C GLY A 221 1.96 6.83 10.11
N ASN A 222 1.57 5.77 9.41
CA ASN A 222 2.40 4.62 9.07
C ASN A 222 3.54 4.94 8.10
N GLY A 223 3.33 5.81 7.11
CA GLY A 223 4.35 6.23 6.16
C GLY A 223 5.51 6.93 6.86
N ARG A 224 5.22 7.83 7.79
CA ARG A 224 6.26 8.47 8.62
C ARG A 224 6.98 7.46 9.51
N LEU A 225 6.26 6.55 10.15
CA LEU A 225 6.87 5.53 11.02
C LEU A 225 7.67 4.49 10.21
N SER A 226 7.35 4.27 8.93
CA SER A 226 8.15 3.41 8.06
C SER A 226 9.39 4.12 7.53
N THR A 227 9.45 5.45 7.47
CA THR A 227 10.55 6.17 6.80
C THR A 227 11.45 6.97 7.72
N SER A 228 11.00 7.29 8.94
CA SER A 228 11.67 8.25 9.82
C SER A 228 11.46 7.95 11.31
N PHE A 229 11.31 6.67 11.66
CA PHE A 229 11.15 6.24 13.05
C PHE A 229 12.48 6.17 13.80
#